data_AF-A0A413R2B9-F1
#
_entry.id   AF-A0A413R2B9-F1
#
_cell.length_a   1.000
_cell.length_b   1.000
_cell.length_c   1.000
_cell.angle_alpha   90.00
_cell.angle_beta   90.00
_cell.angle_gamma   90.00
#
_symmetry.space_group_name_H-M   'P 1'
#
loop_
_entity.id
_entity.type
_entity.pdbx_description
1 polymer ?
#
loop_
_entity_poly.entity_id
_entity_poly.type
_entity_poly.pdbx_seq_one_letter_code
_entity_poly.pdbx_strand_id
1 'polypeptide(L)'
;MIEVRWHGRGGQGAFTAARLLGQAVAIHEHKYVQAFPSFGPERRGAPVLAFTRIDDKKITDRSEVENCDYVVVLDDTLYGDNVTKGLKDGGILVINTTKDASAFPKVGNYQLVTIDATALALDILGRPITNVPMLAALAAASGNVSVDSVLAAIDDQLAPRIREKNKKLFVAAYNAVKGDK
;
A
#
# COMPACT_ATOMS: atom_id res chain seq x y z
N MET A 1 -4.60 10.05 14.12
CA MET A 1 -5.05 9.40 12.87
C MET A 1 -3.91 9.34 11.86
N ILE A 2 -3.60 8.13 11.40
CA ILE A 2 -2.75 7.83 10.26
C ILE A 2 -3.65 7.64 9.03
N GLU A 3 -3.27 8.24 7.92
CA GLU A 3 -4.00 8.16 6.66
C GLU A 3 -3.09 7.71 5.51
N VAL A 4 -3.57 6.70 4.78
CA VAL A 4 -2.88 6.08 3.64
C VAL A 4 -3.71 6.25 2.39
N ARG A 5 -3.08 6.76 1.32
CA ARG A 5 -3.69 6.86 0.00
C ARG A 5 -3.01 5.92 -0.98
N TRP A 6 -3.78 5.00 -1.51
CA TRP A 6 -3.35 3.97 -2.46
C TRP A 6 -3.73 4.39 -3.87
N HIS A 7 -2.75 4.51 -4.75
CA HIS A 7 -2.92 4.77 -6.17
C HIS A 7 -2.66 3.48 -6.94
N GLY A 8 -3.62 3.05 -7.74
CA GLY A 8 -3.43 1.89 -8.61
C GLY A 8 -4.32 1.96 -9.83
N ARG A 9 -4.30 0.89 -10.62
CA ARG A 9 -5.23 0.70 -11.73
C ARG A 9 -6.29 -0.33 -11.37
N GLY A 10 -7.48 -0.19 -11.94
CA GLY A 10 -8.55 -1.18 -11.79
C GLY A 10 -8.05 -2.59 -12.11
N GLY A 11 -8.06 -3.48 -11.11
CA GLY A 11 -7.55 -4.85 -11.19
C GLY A 11 -6.15 -5.10 -10.59
N GLN A 12 -5.39 -4.06 -10.21
CA GLN A 12 -4.09 -4.22 -9.51
C GLN A 12 -4.23 -4.50 -8.00
N GLY A 13 -5.43 -4.28 -7.44
CA GLY A 13 -5.73 -4.63 -6.05
C GLY A 13 -5.40 -3.55 -5.02
N ALA A 14 -5.38 -2.28 -5.40
CA ALA A 14 -5.17 -1.16 -4.45
C ALA A 14 -6.15 -1.20 -3.27
N PHE A 15 -7.45 -1.42 -3.53
CA PHE A 15 -8.44 -1.57 -2.46
C PHE A 15 -8.23 -2.83 -1.61
N THR A 16 -7.74 -3.92 -2.20
CA THR A 16 -7.39 -5.12 -1.45
C THR A 16 -6.22 -4.84 -0.50
N ALA A 17 -5.18 -4.12 -0.93
CA ALA A 17 -4.09 -3.70 -0.05
C ALA A 17 -4.60 -2.81 1.09
N ALA A 18 -5.46 -1.83 0.78
CA ALA A 18 -6.07 -0.95 1.77
C ALA A 18 -6.84 -1.70 2.85
N ARG A 19 -7.63 -2.71 2.44
CA ARG A 19 -8.37 -3.60 3.34
C ARG A 19 -7.47 -4.49 4.17
N LEU A 20 -6.42 -5.07 3.57
CA LEU A 20 -5.46 -5.91 4.28
C LEU A 20 -4.73 -5.11 5.36
N LEU A 21 -4.30 -3.87 5.08
CA LEU A 21 -3.72 -2.99 6.09
C LEU A 21 -4.70 -2.73 7.24
N GLY A 22 -5.93 -2.33 6.90
CA GLY A 22 -6.96 -2.08 7.90
C GLY A 22 -7.23 -3.30 8.77
N GLN A 23 -7.36 -4.49 8.17
CA GLN A 23 -7.60 -5.73 8.90
C GLN A 23 -6.42 -6.10 9.81
N ALA A 24 -5.18 -5.99 9.32
CA ALA A 24 -3.98 -6.28 10.11
C ALA A 24 -3.95 -5.45 11.39
N VAL A 25 -4.22 -4.16 11.26
CA VAL A 25 -4.25 -3.21 12.38
C VAL A 25 -5.46 -3.46 13.30
N ALA A 26 -6.64 -3.74 12.74
CA ALA A 26 -7.85 -3.95 13.53
C ALA A 26 -7.80 -5.21 14.42
N ILE A 27 -7.25 -6.31 13.91
CA ILE A 27 -7.20 -7.57 14.65
C ILE A 27 -6.18 -7.49 15.80
N HIS A 28 -5.01 -6.91 15.55
CA HIS A 28 -3.84 -7.10 16.42
C HIS A 28 -3.40 -5.85 17.18
N GLU A 29 -3.83 -4.66 16.78
CA GLU A 29 -3.37 -3.41 17.39
C GLU A 29 -4.47 -2.66 18.14
N HIS A 30 -5.68 -3.21 18.19
CA HIS A 30 -6.84 -2.62 18.90
C HIS A 30 -7.16 -1.17 18.50
N LYS A 31 -6.87 -0.80 17.24
CA LYS A 31 -7.18 0.51 16.67
C LYS A 31 -8.46 0.49 15.85
N TYR A 32 -9.05 1.66 15.67
CA TYR A 32 -10.16 1.86 14.75
C TYR A 32 -9.62 2.04 13.34
N VAL A 33 -10.24 1.36 12.38
CA VAL A 33 -9.83 1.41 10.98
C VAL A 33 -11.00 1.71 10.06
N GLN A 34 -10.70 2.36 8.94
CA GLN A 34 -11.62 2.53 7.83
C GLN A 34 -10.84 2.26 6.54
N ALA A 35 -11.34 1.38 5.69
CA ALA A 35 -10.77 1.13 4.37
C ALA A 35 -11.86 1.23 3.32
N PHE A 36 -11.69 2.10 2.33
CA PHE A 36 -12.70 2.38 1.32
C PHE A 36 -12.05 2.77 -0.01
N PRO A 37 -12.68 2.43 -1.14
CA PRO A 37 -12.19 2.86 -2.44
C PRO A 37 -12.76 4.23 -2.83
N SER A 38 -12.12 4.88 -3.81
CA SER A 38 -12.75 5.92 -4.64
C SER A 38 -12.53 5.57 -6.12
N PHE A 39 -13.63 5.14 -6.73
CA PHE A 39 -13.78 4.88 -8.16
C PHE A 39 -15.27 5.01 -8.51
N GLY A 40 -15.56 5.50 -9.70
CA GLY A 40 -16.87 5.49 -10.34
C GLY A 40 -17.06 4.27 -11.25
N PRO A 41 -17.78 4.41 -12.39
CA PRO A 41 -18.05 3.30 -13.31
C PRO A 41 -16.85 2.97 -14.23
N GLU A 42 -15.61 3.24 -13.81
CA GLU A 42 -14.46 3.14 -14.70
C GLU A 42 -14.14 1.69 -15.10
N ARG A 43 -13.53 1.58 -16.28
CA ARG A 43 -13.10 0.29 -16.84
C ARG A 43 -11.87 -0.24 -16.12
N ARG A 44 -11.65 -1.56 -16.20
CA ARG A 44 -10.39 -2.20 -15.79
C ARG A 44 -9.19 -1.46 -16.43
N GLY A 45 -8.15 -1.20 -15.63
CA GLY A 45 -6.97 -0.45 -16.07
C GLY A 45 -7.04 1.07 -15.85
N ALA A 46 -8.22 1.64 -15.59
CA ALA A 46 -8.34 3.05 -15.22
C ALA A 46 -7.65 3.33 -13.88
N PRO A 47 -7.06 4.52 -13.67
CA PRO A 47 -6.60 4.96 -12.37
C PRO A 47 -7.73 4.91 -11.34
N VAL A 48 -7.45 4.32 -10.18
CA VAL A 48 -8.36 4.22 -9.03
C VAL A 48 -7.63 4.57 -7.76
N LEU A 49 -8.38 5.12 -6.80
CA LEU A 49 -7.89 5.37 -5.46
C LEU A 49 -8.47 4.38 -4.47
N ALA A 50 -7.72 4.11 -3.42
CA ALA A 50 -8.25 3.55 -2.19
C ALA A 50 -7.60 4.25 -1.01
N PHE A 51 -8.25 4.13 0.14
CA PHE A 51 -7.86 4.82 1.34
C PHE A 51 -7.87 3.87 2.53
N THR A 52 -6.93 4.07 3.45
CA THR A 52 -6.94 3.46 4.78
C THR A 52 -6.76 4.56 5.82
N ARG A 53 -7.68 4.63 6.79
CA ARG A 53 -7.53 5.44 8.00
C ARG A 53 -7.34 4.53 9.20
N ILE A 54 -6.45 4.91 10.09
CA ILE A 54 -6.14 4.20 11.33
C ILE A 54 -6.11 5.24 12.46
N ASP A 55 -6.84 4.99 13.54
CA ASP A 55 -6.84 5.90 14.68
C ASP A 55 -7.09 5.17 16.00
N ASP A 56 -6.63 5.76 17.11
CA ASP A 56 -6.86 5.20 18.45
C ASP A 56 -8.30 5.44 18.94
N LYS A 57 -9.06 6.27 18.21
CA LYS A 57 -10.45 6.63 18.50
C LYS A 57 -11.34 6.29 17.31
N LYS A 58 -12.63 6.15 17.57
CA LYS A 58 -13.63 5.84 16.53
C LYS A 58 -13.59 6.89 15.41
N ILE A 59 -13.37 6.42 14.18
CA ILE A 59 -13.33 7.25 12.98
C ILE A 59 -14.77 7.57 12.55
N THR A 60 -15.12 8.87 12.52
CA THR A 60 -16.43 9.35 12.06
C THR A 60 -16.37 9.99 10.67
N ASP A 61 -15.20 10.43 10.25
CA ASP A 61 -14.98 11.00 8.90
C ASP A 61 -15.11 9.91 7.83
N ARG A 62 -15.81 10.24 6.75
CA ARG A 62 -16.06 9.39 5.57
C ARG A 62 -15.73 10.10 4.27
N SER A 63 -15.17 11.32 4.34
CA SER A 63 -14.68 12.06 3.19
C SER A 63 -13.48 11.35 2.54
N GLU A 64 -13.11 11.74 1.33
CA GLU A 64 -11.86 11.29 0.73
C GLU A 64 -10.65 11.81 1.50
N VAL A 65 -9.52 11.13 1.40
CA VAL A 65 -8.28 11.54 2.07
C VAL A 65 -7.61 12.65 1.26
N GLU A 66 -7.78 13.88 1.72
CA GLU A 66 -7.11 15.06 1.14
C GLU A 66 -5.65 15.17 1.58
N ASN A 67 -5.37 14.92 2.86
CA ASN A 67 -4.04 14.93 3.45
C ASN A 67 -3.68 13.54 3.98
N CYS A 68 -2.45 13.06 3.74
CA CYS A 68 -2.05 11.70 4.11
C CYS A 68 -0.63 11.64 4.65
N ASP A 69 -0.39 10.66 5.52
CA ASP A 69 0.93 10.33 6.04
C ASP A 69 1.69 9.47 5.02
N TYR A 70 0.96 8.62 4.29
CA TYR A 70 1.54 7.68 3.35
C TYR A 70 0.81 7.68 2.00
N VAL A 71 1.60 7.65 0.92
CA VAL A 71 1.13 7.40 -0.44
C VAL A 71 1.78 6.14 -0.97
N VAL A 72 0.99 5.23 -1.52
CA VAL A 72 1.47 3.99 -2.13
C VAL A 72 1.00 3.93 -3.58
N VAL A 73 1.94 3.85 -4.52
CA VAL A 73 1.68 3.84 -5.96
C VAL A 73 2.01 2.46 -6.53
N LEU A 74 0.98 1.72 -6.91
CA LEU A 74 1.10 0.33 -7.39
C LEU A 74 1.67 0.22 -8.81
N ASP A 75 1.81 1.33 -9.51
CA ASP A 75 2.24 1.43 -10.91
C ASP A 75 2.85 2.81 -11.18
N ASP A 76 4.13 2.88 -11.52
CA ASP A 76 4.86 4.14 -11.69
C ASP A 76 4.33 5.04 -12.81
N THR A 77 3.52 4.51 -13.74
CA THR A 77 2.82 5.32 -14.76
C THR A 77 1.76 6.25 -14.16
N LEU A 78 1.41 6.04 -12.89
CA LEU A 78 0.51 6.92 -12.13
C LEU A 78 1.27 8.05 -11.44
N TYR A 79 2.62 8.04 -11.43
CA TYR A 79 3.42 9.14 -10.90
C TYR A 79 3.28 10.38 -11.78
N GLY A 80 2.37 11.28 -11.39
CA GLY A 80 2.15 12.59 -11.99
C GLY A 80 1.87 13.66 -10.94
N ASP A 81 1.56 14.88 -11.37
CA ASP A 81 1.55 16.10 -10.55
C ASP A 81 0.72 16.04 -9.26
N ASN A 82 -0.28 15.15 -9.19
CA ASN A 82 -1.20 15.06 -8.06
C ASN A 82 -0.88 13.93 -7.06
N VAL A 83 0.07 13.04 -7.32
CA VAL A 83 0.33 11.88 -6.45
C VAL A 83 0.77 12.31 -5.04
N THR A 84 1.63 13.31 -4.97
CA THR A 84 2.17 13.86 -3.71
C THR A 84 1.29 14.95 -3.10
N LYS A 85 0.21 15.38 -3.77
CA LYS A 85 -0.66 16.45 -3.28
C LYS A 85 -1.29 16.08 -1.94
N GLY A 86 -1.00 16.83 -0.88
CA GLY A 86 -1.48 16.55 0.48
C GLY A 86 -0.69 15.45 1.20
N LEU A 87 0.41 14.94 0.64
CA LEU A 87 1.38 14.17 1.43
C LEU A 87 2.02 15.12 2.45
N LYS A 88 1.90 14.78 3.73
CA LYS A 88 2.42 15.59 4.84
C LYS A 88 3.95 15.62 4.84
N ASP A 89 4.52 16.67 5.42
CA ASP A 89 5.96 16.73 5.70
C ASP A 89 6.39 15.57 6.59
N GLY A 90 7.49 14.92 6.23
CA GLY A 90 7.98 13.69 6.88
C GLY A 90 7.21 12.43 6.47
N GLY A 91 6.23 12.53 5.57
CA GLY A 91 5.48 11.38 5.05
C GLY A 91 6.32 10.40 4.25
N ILE A 92 5.70 9.29 3.82
CA ILE A 92 6.36 8.26 3.00
C ILE A 92 5.61 8.06 1.69
N LEU A 93 6.34 8.16 0.59
CA LEU A 93 5.89 7.77 -0.74
C LEU A 93 6.56 6.44 -1.12
N VAL A 94 5.75 5.44 -1.46
CA VAL A 94 6.22 4.13 -1.95
C VAL A 94 5.76 3.95 -3.40
N ILE A 95 6.67 3.59 -4.31
CA ILE A 95 6.37 3.42 -5.74
C ILE A 95 6.84 2.04 -6.23
N ASN A 96 5.93 1.32 -6.88
CA ASN A 96 6.27 0.13 -7.66
C ASN A 96 6.94 0.53 -8.98
N THR A 97 8.23 0.28 -9.13
CA THR A 97 9.00 0.68 -10.31
C THR A 97 10.31 -0.09 -10.40
N THR A 98 10.84 -0.21 -11.61
CA THR A 98 12.21 -0.68 -11.86
C THR A 98 13.25 0.43 -11.78
N LYS A 99 12.82 1.69 -11.65
CA LYS A 99 13.70 2.87 -11.64
C LYS A 99 14.15 3.19 -10.21
N ASP A 100 15.34 3.77 -10.10
CA ASP A 100 15.82 4.30 -8.84
C ASP A 100 15.00 5.51 -8.37
N ALA A 101 15.03 5.79 -7.07
CA ALA A 101 14.37 6.95 -6.46
C ALA A 101 14.78 8.29 -7.10
N SER A 102 15.98 8.40 -7.68
CA SER A 102 16.47 9.59 -8.39
C SER A 102 15.67 9.90 -9.67
N ALA A 103 14.96 8.92 -10.23
CA ALA A 103 14.09 9.11 -11.39
C ALA A 103 12.78 9.83 -11.07
N PHE A 104 12.48 10.05 -9.78
CA PHE A 104 11.25 10.68 -9.30
C PHE A 104 11.61 11.99 -8.57
N PRO A 105 11.59 13.14 -9.27
CA PRO A 105 11.90 14.42 -8.66
C PRO A 105 11.03 14.67 -7.44
N LYS A 106 11.66 14.89 -6.27
CA LYS A 106 10.94 15.14 -5.03
C LYS A 106 10.32 16.53 -5.04
N VAL A 107 9.02 16.58 -4.75
CA VAL A 107 8.28 17.85 -4.57
C VAL A 107 7.78 17.90 -3.13
N GLY A 108 8.64 18.38 -2.22
CA GLY A 108 8.37 18.47 -0.79
C GLY A 108 9.31 17.62 0.09
N ASN A 109 9.04 17.59 1.39
CA ASN A 109 9.86 16.92 2.38
C ASN A 109 9.25 15.56 2.77
N TYR A 110 9.59 14.49 2.06
CA TYR A 110 9.14 13.13 2.37
C TYR A 110 10.20 12.07 2.06
N GLN A 111 10.05 10.90 2.67
CA GLN A 111 10.83 9.71 2.33
C GLN A 111 10.26 9.08 1.05
N LEU A 112 11.11 8.79 0.07
CA LEU A 112 10.74 8.06 -1.13
C LEU A 112 11.33 6.65 -1.06
N VAL A 113 10.51 5.64 -1.31
CA VAL A 113 10.87 4.23 -1.40
C VAL A 113 10.43 3.71 -2.77
N THR A 114 11.35 3.11 -3.51
CA THR A 114 11.08 2.44 -4.78
C THR A 114 11.28 0.94 -4.61
N ILE A 115 10.46 0.12 -5.26
CA ILE A 115 10.58 -1.34 -5.25
C ILE A 115 10.08 -1.93 -6.56
N ASP A 116 10.76 -2.94 -7.09
CA ASP A 116 10.22 -3.75 -8.19
C ASP A 116 9.27 -4.83 -7.67
N ALA A 117 8.11 -4.39 -7.18
CA ALA A 117 7.07 -5.28 -6.69
C ALA A 117 6.48 -6.15 -7.81
N THR A 118 6.59 -5.72 -9.06
CA THR A 118 6.11 -6.47 -10.23
C THR A 118 6.95 -7.71 -10.48
N ALA A 119 8.29 -7.60 -10.47
CA ALA A 119 9.18 -8.74 -10.62
C ALA A 119 8.98 -9.75 -9.49
N LEU A 120 8.91 -9.28 -8.23
CA LEU A 120 8.65 -10.16 -7.08
C LEU A 120 7.31 -10.91 -7.20
N ALA A 121 6.25 -10.23 -7.65
CA ALA A 121 4.95 -10.86 -7.86
C ALA A 121 4.99 -11.89 -9.01
N LEU A 122 5.68 -11.58 -10.11
CA LEU A 122 5.86 -12.51 -11.22
C LEU A 122 6.63 -13.76 -10.81
N ASP A 123 7.72 -13.61 -10.05
CA ASP A 123 8.53 -14.73 -9.58
C ASP A 123 7.74 -15.67 -8.65
N ILE A 124 7.05 -15.11 -7.64
CA ILE A 124 6.42 -15.92 -6.58
C ILE A 124 4.99 -16.35 -6.96
N LEU A 125 4.20 -15.47 -7.56
CA LEU A 125 2.80 -15.73 -7.90
C LEU A 125 2.62 -16.23 -9.34
N GLY A 126 3.57 -15.98 -10.22
CA GLY A 126 3.40 -16.16 -11.67
C GLY A 126 2.48 -15.12 -12.30
N ARG A 127 2.17 -14.01 -11.59
CA ARG A 127 1.22 -12.98 -12.03
C ARG A 127 1.64 -11.60 -11.50
N PRO A 128 1.44 -10.51 -12.26
CA PRO A 128 1.82 -9.16 -11.86
C PRO A 128 0.76 -8.53 -10.93
N ILE A 129 0.51 -9.15 -9.78
CA ILE A 129 -0.42 -8.65 -8.76
C ILE A 129 0.40 -8.03 -7.63
N THR A 130 0.42 -6.71 -7.56
CA THR A 130 1.41 -5.95 -6.78
C THR A 130 0.88 -5.45 -5.43
N ASN A 131 -0.40 -5.68 -5.11
CA ASN A 131 -1.02 -5.20 -3.87
C ASN A 131 -0.31 -5.65 -2.57
N VAL A 132 0.00 -6.93 -2.42
CA VAL A 132 0.67 -7.49 -1.24
C VAL A 132 2.13 -7.03 -1.11
N PRO A 133 2.98 -7.09 -2.15
CA PRO A 133 4.36 -6.60 -2.02
C PRO A 133 4.42 -5.09 -1.79
N MET A 134 3.46 -4.32 -2.30
CA MET A 134 3.38 -2.88 -2.00
C MET A 134 2.91 -2.59 -0.57
N LEU A 135 2.00 -3.40 -0.02
CA LEU A 135 1.68 -3.36 1.41
C LEU A 135 2.90 -3.70 2.27
N ALA A 136 3.72 -4.67 1.85
CA ALA A 136 4.96 -5.03 2.54
C ALA A 136 5.97 -3.90 2.55
N ALA A 137 6.14 -3.22 1.41
CA ALA A 137 7.02 -2.06 1.30
C ALA A 137 6.58 -0.91 2.22
N LEU A 138 5.27 -0.62 2.29
CA LEU A 138 4.73 0.35 3.24
C LEU A 138 4.99 -0.07 4.70
N ALA A 139 4.73 -1.33 5.05
CA ALA A 139 4.96 -1.86 6.40
C ALA A 139 6.44 -1.75 6.81
N ALA A 140 7.36 -2.11 5.91
CA ALA A 140 8.80 -2.02 6.13
C ALA A 140 9.29 -0.57 6.32
N ALA A 141 8.76 0.35 5.52
CA ALA A 141 9.14 1.76 5.52
C ALA A 141 8.58 2.52 6.73
N SER A 142 7.30 2.31 7.06
CA SER A 142 6.59 3.03 8.13
C SER A 142 6.84 2.45 9.51
N GLY A 143 6.95 1.12 9.64
CA GLY A 143 6.97 0.45 10.95
C GLY A 143 5.64 0.47 11.70
N ASN A 144 4.56 0.92 11.06
CA ASN A 144 3.26 1.12 11.72
C ASN A 144 2.38 -0.12 11.79
N VAL A 145 2.82 -1.24 11.22
CA VAL A 145 2.12 -2.52 11.29
C VAL A 145 3.13 -3.66 11.39
N SER A 146 2.86 -4.62 12.27
CA SER A 146 3.74 -5.77 12.43
C SER A 146 3.61 -6.76 11.27
N VAL A 147 4.69 -7.49 10.96
CA VAL A 147 4.68 -8.56 9.94
C VAL A 147 3.62 -9.60 10.29
N ASP A 148 3.58 -10.06 11.53
CA ASP A 148 2.64 -11.10 11.99
C ASP A 148 1.18 -10.66 11.81
N SER A 149 0.88 -9.39 12.09
CA SER A 149 -0.46 -8.83 11.88
C SER A 149 -0.89 -8.89 10.42
N VAL A 150 0.02 -8.63 9.49
CA VAL A 150 -0.29 -8.71 8.05
C VAL A 150 -0.42 -10.16 7.59
N LEU A 151 0.42 -11.07 8.09
CA LEU A 151 0.32 -12.49 7.75
C LEU A 151 -1.02 -13.08 8.23
N ALA A 152 -1.48 -12.71 9.43
CA ALA A 152 -2.80 -13.08 9.93
C ALA A 152 -3.93 -12.46 9.11
N ALA A 153 -3.82 -11.19 8.71
CA ALA A 153 -4.81 -10.56 7.82
C ALA A 153 -4.89 -11.24 6.44
N ILE A 154 -3.76 -11.74 5.92
CA ILE A 154 -3.73 -12.56 4.69
C ILE A 154 -4.51 -13.86 4.90
N ASP A 155 -4.35 -14.52 6.04
CA ASP A 155 -5.11 -15.72 6.37
C ASP A 155 -6.61 -15.47 6.46
N ASP A 156 -7.02 -14.35 7.03
CA ASP A 156 -8.44 -14.06 7.20
C ASP A 156 -9.12 -13.60 5.91
N GLN A 157 -8.47 -12.74 5.12
CA GLN A 157 -9.12 -12.05 3.98
C GLN A 157 -8.91 -12.76 2.64
N LEU A 158 -7.81 -13.47 2.45
CA LEU A 158 -7.51 -14.10 1.16
C LEU A 158 -8.01 -15.55 1.10
N ALA A 159 -8.34 -16.00 -0.12
CA ALA A 159 -8.76 -17.38 -0.34
C ALA A 159 -7.66 -18.38 0.04
N PRO A 160 -7.97 -19.52 0.68
CA PRO A 160 -6.98 -20.49 1.17
C PRO A 160 -5.88 -20.83 0.16
N ARG A 161 -6.26 -21.07 -1.09
CA ARG A 161 -5.34 -21.47 -2.18
C ARG A 161 -4.26 -20.45 -2.52
N ILE A 162 -4.40 -19.17 -2.13
CA ILE A 162 -3.44 -18.10 -2.46
C ILE A 162 -2.65 -17.59 -1.25
N ARG A 163 -2.99 -18.01 -0.02
CA ARG A 163 -2.41 -17.45 1.21
C ARG A 163 -0.90 -17.63 1.28
N GLU A 164 -0.42 -18.86 1.19
CA GLU A 164 1.01 -19.18 1.37
C GLU A 164 1.92 -18.44 0.39
N LYS A 165 1.52 -18.37 -0.89
CA LYS A 165 2.27 -17.60 -1.88
C LYS A 165 2.27 -16.09 -1.59
N ASN A 166 1.15 -15.54 -1.13
CA ASN A 166 1.06 -14.13 -0.76
C ASN A 166 1.85 -13.81 0.52
N LYS A 167 1.86 -14.69 1.52
CA LYS A 167 2.72 -14.55 2.71
C LYS A 167 4.19 -14.56 2.33
N LYS A 168 4.62 -15.50 1.48
CA LYS A 168 5.99 -15.55 0.96
C LYS A 168 6.35 -14.27 0.22
N LEU A 169 5.46 -13.78 -0.64
CA LEU A 169 5.64 -12.52 -1.37
C LEU A 169 5.73 -11.31 -0.44
N PHE A 170 4.88 -11.24 0.58
CA PHE A 170 4.91 -10.19 1.59
C PHE A 170 6.27 -10.15 2.29
N VAL A 171 6.74 -11.30 2.81
CA VAL A 171 8.04 -11.39 3.51
C VAL A 171 9.20 -11.02 2.58
N ALA A 172 9.20 -11.49 1.34
CA ALA A 172 10.24 -11.17 0.36
C ALA A 172 10.33 -9.66 0.08
N ALA A 173 9.18 -9.01 -0.17
CA ALA A 173 9.13 -7.58 -0.43
C ALA A 173 9.45 -6.73 0.82
N TYR A 174 9.02 -7.17 2.02
CA TYR A 174 9.36 -6.52 3.27
C TYR A 174 10.88 -6.51 3.50
N ASN A 175 11.52 -7.66 3.27
CA ASN A 175 12.97 -7.82 3.44
C ASN A 175 13.76 -7.03 2.39
N ALA A 176 13.29 -6.96 1.15
CA ALA A 176 13.92 -6.14 0.12
C ALA A 176 14.02 -4.67 0.57
N VAL A 177 12.93 -4.10 1.09
CA VAL A 177 12.92 -2.71 1.56
C VAL A 177 13.70 -2.49 2.86
N LYS A 178 13.78 -3.49 3.75
CA LYS A 178 14.58 -3.39 4.98
C LYS A 178 16.08 -3.57 4.73
N GLY A 179 16.47 -4.41 3.77
CA GLY A 179 17.86 -4.70 3.44
C GLY A 179 18.57 -3.56 2.70
N ASP A 180 17.81 -2.65 2.08
CA ASP A 180 18.32 -1.45 1.41
C ASP A 180 18.60 -0.28 2.38
N LYS A 181 18.55 -0.51 3.71
CA LYS A 181 18.82 0.50 4.75
C LYS A 181 20.08 0.22 5.56
#